data_AF-A0A528FJI2-F1
#
_entry.id   AF-A0A528FJI2-F1
#
_cell.length_a   1.000
_cell.length_b   1.000
_cell.length_c   1.000
_cell.angle_alpha   90.00
_cell.angle_beta   90.00
_cell.angle_gamma   90.00
#
_symmetry.space_group_name_H-M   'P 1'
#
loop_
_entity.id
_entity.type
_entity.pdbx_description
1 polymer ?
#
loop_
_entity_poly.entity_id
_entity_poly.type
_entity_poly.pdbx_seq_one_letter_code
_entity_poly.pdbx_strand_id
1 'polypeptide(L)'
;MAVTASPERDIVATPMQRATREALYAGAIALGLFVLFIGLKTDQNISNELILEQRWGLLAIVVVLTMAGRFLYVAYGQPFLANQKIVDVATGLLPESMATRFFRLPYFIAAIATVAVLVFLAGSLDGLLGPGLAGYARFLRALAIIYALASVLFYFRTFIHAHFSALGITALALYPIIVVLVLA
;
A
#
# COMPACT_ATOMS: atom_id res chain seq x y z
N MET A 1 -13.46 2.61 -46.27
CA MET A 1 -13.05 1.33 -45.65
C MET A 1 -14.08 0.99 -44.58
N ALA A 2 -14.96 0.03 -44.85
CA ALA A 2 -15.91 -0.44 -43.86
C ALA A 2 -15.17 -1.35 -42.87
N VAL A 3 -15.08 -0.92 -41.61
CA VAL A 3 -14.59 -1.76 -40.53
C VAL A 3 -15.68 -2.79 -40.23
N THR A 4 -15.52 -4.00 -40.77
CA THR A 4 -16.30 -5.16 -40.36
C THR A 4 -15.82 -5.57 -38.97
N ALA A 5 -16.48 -5.07 -37.93
CA ALA A 5 -16.35 -5.64 -36.59
C ALA A 5 -17.02 -7.02 -36.64
N SER A 6 -16.21 -8.08 -36.66
CA SER A 6 -16.70 -9.44 -36.45
C SER A 6 -17.30 -9.49 -35.04
N PRO A 7 -18.58 -9.86 -34.87
CA PRO A 7 -19.14 -10.08 -33.55
C PRO A 7 -18.59 -11.41 -33.07
N GLU A 8 -17.39 -11.38 -32.48
CA GLU A 8 -16.96 -12.49 -31.63
C GLU A 8 -18.07 -12.66 -30.59
N ARG A 9 -18.68 -13.84 -30.57
CA ARG A 9 -19.72 -14.19 -29.62
C ARG A 9 -19.08 -14.26 -28.23
N ASP A 10 -18.84 -13.10 -27.63
CA ASP A 10 -18.77 -12.95 -26.20
C ASP A 10 -20.12 -13.40 -25.67
N ILE A 11 -20.20 -14.68 -25.31
CA ILE A 11 -21.16 -15.16 -24.33
C ILE A 11 -21.02 -14.16 -23.19
N VAL A 12 -22.01 -13.29 -23.00
CA VAL A 12 -21.99 -12.21 -22.01
C VAL A 12 -21.97 -12.87 -20.64
N ALA A 13 -20.79 -13.34 -20.24
CA ALA A 13 -20.56 -13.90 -18.94
C ALA A 13 -20.85 -12.77 -17.97
N THR A 14 -21.72 -13.04 -17.00
CA THR A 14 -22.00 -12.07 -15.94
C THR A 14 -20.66 -11.65 -15.32
N PRO A 15 -20.46 -10.38 -14.94
CA PRO A 15 -19.17 -9.88 -14.43
C PRO A 15 -18.57 -10.77 -13.32
N MET A 16 -19.44 -11.39 -12.52
CA MET A 16 -19.05 -12.37 -11.49
C MET A 16 -18.50 -13.68 -12.07
N GLN A 17 -19.10 -14.25 -13.11
CA GLN A 17 -18.58 -15.45 -13.77
C GLN A 17 -17.19 -15.20 -14.37
N ARG A 18 -17.00 -14.02 -14.99
CA ARG A 18 -15.69 -13.61 -15.51
C ARG A 18 -14.67 -13.47 -14.37
N ALA A 19 -15.03 -12.79 -13.28
CA ALA A 19 -14.15 -12.60 -12.14
C ALA A 19 -13.71 -13.94 -11.50
N THR A 20 -14.65 -14.89 -11.33
CA THR A 20 -14.33 -16.22 -10.80
C THR A 20 -13.36 -16.98 -11.70
N ARG A 21 -13.60 -16.94 -13.03
CA ARG A 21 -12.73 -17.62 -14.01
C ARG A 21 -11.32 -17.02 -14.00
N GLU A 22 -11.21 -15.69 -14.00
CA GLU A 22 -9.91 -15.01 -13.94
C GLU A 22 -9.18 -15.26 -12.61
N ALA A 23 -9.91 -15.32 -11.48
CA ALA A 23 -9.34 -15.65 -10.18
C ALA A 23 -8.77 -17.08 -10.16
N LEU A 24 -9.51 -18.06 -10.70
CA LEU A 24 -9.03 -19.45 -10.79
C LEU A 24 -7.80 -19.58 -11.68
N TYR A 25 -7.76 -18.90 -12.83
CA TYR A 25 -6.55 -18.90 -13.67
C TYR A 25 -5.36 -18.26 -12.96
N ALA A 26 -5.56 -17.13 -12.28
CA ALA A 26 -4.50 -16.50 -11.50
C ALA A 26 -4.01 -17.42 -10.36
N GLY A 27 -4.91 -18.16 -9.70
CA GLY A 27 -4.57 -19.16 -8.70
C GLY A 27 -3.75 -20.33 -9.27
N ALA A 28 -4.17 -20.87 -10.42
CA ALA A 28 -3.44 -21.95 -11.09
C ALA A 28 -2.04 -21.52 -11.52
N ILE A 29 -1.90 -20.30 -12.07
CA ILE A 29 -0.60 -19.72 -12.43
C ILE A 29 0.25 -19.51 -11.17
N ALA A 30 -0.32 -18.93 -10.11
CA ALA A 30 0.38 -18.69 -8.85
C ALA A 30 0.87 -20.01 -8.22
N LEU A 31 0.06 -21.06 -8.26
CA LEU A 31 0.46 -22.39 -7.80
C LEU A 31 1.65 -22.88 -8.60
N GLY A 32 1.57 -22.85 -9.95
CA GLY A 32 2.65 -23.31 -10.81
C GLY A 32 3.95 -22.55 -10.61
N LEU A 33 3.88 -21.23 -10.38
CA LEU A 33 5.06 -20.39 -10.13
C LEU A 33 5.62 -20.58 -8.72
N PHE A 34 4.78 -20.63 -7.69
CA PHE A 34 5.23 -20.60 -6.30
C PHE A 34 5.45 -21.97 -5.66
N VAL A 35 5.05 -23.07 -6.31
CA VAL A 35 5.25 -24.42 -5.75
C VAL A 35 6.71 -24.71 -5.44
N LEU A 36 7.64 -24.30 -6.30
CA LEU A 36 9.08 -24.48 -6.10
C LEU A 36 9.69 -23.44 -5.15
N PHE A 37 9.17 -22.21 -5.12
CA PHE A 37 9.73 -21.14 -4.29
C PHE A 37 9.25 -21.15 -2.84
N ILE A 38 8.01 -21.57 -2.61
CA ILE A 38 7.36 -21.49 -1.30
C ILE A 38 7.02 -22.88 -0.76
N GLY A 39 6.59 -23.79 -1.63
CA GLY A 39 6.15 -25.14 -1.24
C GLY A 39 7.29 -26.02 -0.76
N LEU A 40 8.49 -25.81 -1.27
CA LEU A 40 9.69 -26.60 -0.95
C LEU A 40 10.75 -25.70 -0.35
N LYS A 41 11.21 -26.03 0.87
CA LYS A 41 12.32 -25.35 1.52
C LYS A 41 13.46 -26.36 1.70
N THR A 42 14.64 -26.00 1.23
CA THR A 42 15.87 -26.75 1.50
C THR A 42 16.63 -26.11 2.65
N ASP A 43 16.74 -26.82 3.76
CA ASP A 43 17.58 -26.41 4.90
C ASP A 43 18.75 -27.38 5.05
N GLN A 44 19.85 -26.86 5.61
CA GLN A 44 20.96 -27.70 6.05
C GLN A 44 20.84 -27.96 7.56
N ASN A 45 20.93 -29.22 7.95
CA ASN A 45 20.99 -29.61 9.36
C ASN A 45 22.38 -29.30 9.93
N ILE A 46 22.51 -29.31 11.26
CA ILE A 46 23.76 -29.13 12.00
C ILE A 46 24.83 -30.16 11.57
N SER A 47 24.40 -31.32 11.08
CA SER A 47 25.25 -32.37 10.50
C SER A 47 25.60 -32.17 9.02
N ASN A 48 25.34 -30.99 8.44
CA ASN A 48 25.54 -30.66 7.01
C ASN A 48 24.75 -31.55 6.02
N GLU A 49 23.61 -32.08 6.45
CA GLU A 49 22.69 -32.83 5.58
C GLU A 49 21.63 -31.90 4.99
N LEU A 50 21.27 -32.13 3.73
CA LEU A 50 20.20 -31.39 3.06
C LEU A 50 18.86 -32.01 3.42
N ILE A 51 18.02 -31.26 4.15
CA ILE A 51 16.66 -31.66 4.51
C ILE A 51 15.68 -30.85 3.67
N LEU A 52 14.69 -31.53 3.09
CA LEU A 52 13.60 -30.93 2.35
C LEU A 52 12.37 -30.78 3.25
N GLU A 53 12.07 -29.56 3.68
CA GLU A 53 10.88 -29.23 4.44
C GLU A 53 9.76 -28.78 3.48
N GLN A 54 8.60 -29.45 3.58
CA GLN A 54 7.44 -29.15 2.74
C GLN A 54 6.49 -28.17 3.44
N ARG A 55 6.30 -27.00 2.85
CA ARG A 55 5.51 -25.90 3.43
C ARG A 55 4.22 -25.64 2.66
N TRP A 56 3.46 -26.71 2.41
CA TRP A 56 2.20 -26.67 1.63
C TRP A 56 1.16 -25.68 2.18
N GLY A 57 1.11 -25.48 3.50
CA GLY A 57 0.20 -24.52 4.12
C GLY A 57 0.48 -23.07 3.68
N LEU A 58 1.75 -22.67 3.61
CA LEU A 58 2.10 -21.32 3.16
C LEU A 58 1.87 -21.13 1.67
N LEU A 59 2.15 -22.15 0.86
CA LEU A 59 1.82 -22.14 -0.56
C LEU A 59 0.32 -21.94 -0.77
N ALA A 60 -0.51 -22.71 -0.06
CA ALA A 60 -1.97 -22.60 -0.16
C ALA A 60 -2.47 -21.19 0.20
N ILE A 61 -1.95 -20.59 1.28
CA ILE A 61 -2.30 -19.22 1.68
C ILE A 61 -1.96 -18.21 0.58
N VAL A 62 -0.75 -18.28 0.01
CA VAL A 62 -0.32 -17.35 -1.05
C VAL A 62 -1.19 -17.49 -2.31
N VAL A 63 -1.53 -18.72 -2.70
CA VAL A 63 -2.42 -18.98 -3.84
C VAL A 63 -3.81 -18.41 -3.58
N VAL A 64 -4.40 -18.68 -2.41
CA VAL A 64 -5.72 -18.14 -2.04
C VAL A 64 -5.72 -16.62 -2.01
N LEU A 65 -4.68 -15.99 -1.44
CA LEU A 65 -4.55 -14.53 -1.45
C LEU A 65 -4.47 -13.97 -2.87
N THR A 66 -3.74 -14.63 -3.76
CA THR A 66 -3.63 -14.22 -5.16
C THR A 66 -4.97 -14.34 -5.89
N MET A 67 -5.69 -15.45 -5.67
CA MET A 67 -7.04 -15.65 -6.21
C MET A 67 -8.01 -14.59 -5.70
N ALA A 68 -8.03 -14.35 -4.39
CA ALA A 68 -8.89 -13.34 -3.77
C ALA A 68 -8.57 -11.93 -4.29
N GLY A 69 -7.28 -11.58 -4.39
CA GLY A 69 -6.83 -10.31 -4.94
C GLY A 69 -7.28 -10.12 -6.40
N ARG A 70 -7.10 -11.15 -7.24
CA ARG A 70 -7.56 -11.09 -8.64
C ARG A 70 -9.07 -10.99 -8.73
N PHE A 71 -9.80 -11.76 -7.93
CA PHE A 71 -11.26 -11.72 -7.89
C PHE A 71 -11.76 -10.34 -7.53
N LEU A 72 -11.28 -9.75 -6.43
CA LEU A 72 -11.68 -8.42 -5.97
C LEU A 72 -11.37 -7.34 -7.00
N TYR A 73 -10.20 -7.43 -7.65
CA TYR A 73 -9.82 -6.48 -8.68
C TYR A 73 -10.74 -6.53 -9.90
N VAL A 74 -11.09 -7.73 -10.39
CA VAL A 74 -11.94 -7.88 -11.59
C VAL A 74 -13.40 -7.61 -11.26
N ALA A 75 -13.90 -8.11 -10.14
CA ALA A 75 -15.30 -7.98 -9.74
C ALA A 75 -15.67 -6.56 -9.28
N TYR A 76 -14.77 -5.87 -8.58
CA TYR A 76 -15.07 -4.56 -7.96
C TYR A 76 -14.11 -3.45 -8.39
N GLY A 77 -12.81 -3.74 -8.47
CA GLY A 77 -11.80 -2.73 -8.80
C GLY A 77 -11.97 -2.14 -10.21
N GLN A 78 -11.99 -2.99 -11.23
CA GLN A 78 -12.18 -2.57 -12.62
C GLN A 78 -13.48 -1.82 -12.87
N PRO A 79 -14.67 -2.31 -12.46
CA PRO A 79 -15.91 -1.58 -12.70
C PRO A 79 -15.96 -0.26 -11.92
N PHE A 80 -15.42 -0.21 -10.70
CA PHE A 80 -15.33 1.04 -9.95
C PHE A 80 -14.47 2.09 -10.65
N LEU A 81 -13.27 1.69 -11.13
CA LEU A 81 -12.38 2.58 -11.88
C LEU A 81 -12.99 3.03 -13.22
N ALA A 82 -13.74 2.15 -13.89
CA ALA A 82 -14.45 2.49 -15.12
C ALA A 82 -15.57 3.52 -14.85
N ASN A 83 -16.35 3.32 -13.79
CA ASN A 83 -17.41 4.25 -13.40
C ASN A 83 -16.87 5.62 -12.98
N GLN A 84 -15.73 5.66 -12.29
CA GLN A 84 -15.09 6.93 -11.93
C GLN A 84 -14.65 7.73 -13.17
N LYS A 85 -14.10 7.06 -14.18
CA LYS A 85 -13.73 7.74 -15.44
C LYS A 85 -14.95 8.38 -16.13
N ILE A 86 -16.11 7.72 -16.08
CA ILE A 86 -17.36 8.25 -16.64
C ILE A 86 -17.84 9.47 -15.85
N VAL A 87 -17.79 9.42 -14.52
CA VAL A 87 -18.17 10.54 -13.64
C VAL A 87 -17.22 11.73 -13.82
N ASP A 88 -15.91 11.49 -13.90
CA ASP A 88 -14.90 12.53 -14.10
C ASP A 88 -15.11 13.25 -15.46
N VAL A 89 -15.42 12.50 -16.53
CA VAL A 89 -15.79 13.07 -17.84
C VAL A 89 -17.11 13.86 -17.77
N ALA A 90 -18.14 13.31 -17.10
CA ALA A 90 -19.45 13.94 -17.01
C ALA A 90 -19.46 15.23 -16.16
N THR A 91 -18.59 15.30 -15.15
CA THR A 91 -18.46 16.46 -14.26
C THR A 91 -17.46 17.50 -14.76
N GLY A 92 -16.70 17.20 -15.82
CA GLY A 92 -15.64 18.08 -16.35
C GLY A 92 -14.47 18.28 -15.38
N LEU A 93 -14.45 17.53 -14.28
CA LEU A 93 -13.35 17.52 -13.33
C LEU A 93 -12.24 16.65 -13.92
N LEU A 94 -11.09 17.25 -14.22
CA LEU A 94 -9.90 16.46 -14.53
C LEU A 94 -9.69 15.42 -13.41
N PRO A 95 -9.37 14.16 -13.73
CA PRO A 95 -9.20 13.13 -12.72
C PRO A 95 -8.25 13.65 -11.64
N GLU A 96 -8.78 13.87 -10.43
CA GLU A 96 -7.96 14.30 -9.30
C GLU A 96 -6.77 13.35 -9.23
N SER A 97 -5.56 13.90 -9.21
CA SER A 97 -4.36 13.08 -9.08
C SER A 97 -4.55 12.14 -7.88
N MET A 98 -4.11 10.89 -7.99
CA MET A 98 -4.19 9.91 -6.88
C MET A 98 -3.65 10.51 -5.57
N ALA A 99 -2.65 11.39 -5.67
CA ALA A 99 -2.10 12.13 -4.55
C ALA A 99 -3.12 13.08 -3.90
N THR A 100 -3.95 13.81 -4.66
CA THR A 100 -5.01 14.68 -4.12
C THR A 100 -6.08 13.87 -3.36
N ARG A 101 -6.41 12.67 -3.85
CA ARG A 101 -7.36 11.77 -3.18
C ARG A 101 -6.78 11.16 -1.90
N PHE A 102 -5.49 10.87 -1.91
CA PHE A 102 -4.77 10.29 -0.77
C PHE A 102 -4.48 11.34 0.32
N PHE A 103 -4.12 12.57 -0.06
CA PHE A 103 -3.80 13.68 0.85
C PHE A 103 -4.96 14.67 1.00
N ARG A 104 -6.17 14.17 1.28
CA ARG A 104 -7.32 15.04 1.59
C ARG A 104 -7.18 15.62 3.00
N LEU A 105 -7.66 16.85 3.17
CA LEU A 105 -7.56 17.62 4.41
C LEU A 105 -8.11 16.86 5.63
N PRO A 106 -9.29 16.19 5.58
CA PRO A 106 -9.76 15.40 6.72
C PRO A 106 -8.83 14.24 7.08
N TYR A 107 -8.18 13.58 6.10
CA TYR A 107 -7.23 12.49 6.38
C TYR A 107 -5.94 13.02 7.00
N PHE A 108 -5.48 14.20 6.58
CA PHE A 108 -4.36 14.87 7.22
C PHE A 108 -4.66 15.23 8.68
N ILE A 109 -5.85 15.78 8.97
CA ILE A 109 -6.28 16.06 10.35
C ILE A 109 -6.33 14.75 11.16
N ALA A 110 -6.93 13.70 10.60
CA ALA A 110 -6.99 12.40 11.26
C ALA A 110 -5.61 11.82 11.55
N ALA A 111 -4.65 11.98 10.63
CA ALA A 111 -3.28 11.55 10.85
C ALA A 111 -2.59 12.34 11.96
N ILE A 112 -2.72 13.66 12.00
CA ILE A 112 -2.19 14.48 13.11
C ILE A 112 -2.82 14.06 14.43
N ALA A 113 -4.14 13.89 14.48
CA ALA A 113 -4.85 13.44 15.66
C ALA A 113 -4.33 12.07 16.13
N THR A 114 -4.13 11.13 15.19
CA THR A 114 -3.58 9.80 15.47
C THR A 114 -2.16 9.89 16.01
N VAL A 115 -1.30 10.73 15.42
CA VAL A 115 0.06 10.98 15.94
C VAL A 115 0.00 11.54 17.35
N ALA A 116 -0.82 12.56 17.60
CA ALA A 116 -0.95 13.19 18.91
C ALA A 116 -1.39 12.17 19.97
N VAL A 117 -2.40 11.36 19.66
CA VAL A 117 -2.90 10.30 20.54
C VAL A 117 -1.83 9.24 20.80
N LEU A 118 -1.18 8.71 19.76
CA LEU A 118 -0.17 7.65 19.91
C LEU A 118 1.12 8.13 20.58
N VAL A 119 1.47 9.41 20.45
CA VAL A 119 2.60 10.01 21.17
C VAL A 119 2.23 10.26 22.63
N PHE A 120 1.04 10.84 22.89
CA PHE A 120 0.58 11.14 24.25
C PHE A 120 0.42 9.87 25.10
N LEU A 121 -0.14 8.80 24.52
CA LEU A 121 -0.34 7.53 25.20
C LEU A 121 0.87 6.58 25.09
N ALA A 122 2.00 6.99 24.53
CA ALA A 122 3.13 6.08 24.24
C ALA A 122 3.59 5.31 25.50
N GLY A 123 3.83 6.02 26.60
CA GLY A 123 4.29 5.39 27.86
C GLY A 123 3.25 4.44 28.47
N SER A 124 1.96 4.79 28.40
CA SER A 124 0.88 3.93 28.88
C SER A 124 0.62 2.72 27.99
N LEU A 125 0.75 2.88 26.66
CA LEU A 125 0.53 1.82 25.69
C LEU A 125 1.66 0.79 25.73
N ASP A 126 2.90 1.24 25.83
CA ASP A 126 4.06 0.34 25.93
C ASP A 126 4.02 -0.49 27.22
N GLY A 127 3.53 0.09 28.33
CA GLY A 127 3.32 -0.63 29.60
C GLY A 127 2.13 -1.62 29.57
N LEU A 128 1.05 -1.29 28.85
CA LEU A 128 -0.17 -2.10 28.79
C LEU A 128 -0.09 -3.25 27.76
N LEU A 129 0.57 -3.02 26.62
CA LEU A 129 0.55 -3.94 25.48
C LEU A 129 1.61 -5.06 25.58
N GLY A 130 2.54 -4.97 26.54
CA GLY A 130 3.63 -5.93 26.69
C GLY A 130 4.65 -5.88 25.53
N PRO A 131 5.78 -6.61 25.65
CA PRO A 131 6.94 -6.42 24.76
C PRO A 131 6.68 -6.70 23.28
N GLY A 132 5.81 -7.66 22.98
CA GLY A 132 5.48 -8.05 21.61
C GLY A 132 4.60 -7.03 20.89
N LEU A 133 3.53 -6.53 21.54
CA LEU A 133 2.56 -5.64 20.91
C LEU A 133 2.99 -4.16 20.92
N ALA A 134 3.82 -3.77 21.90
CA ALA A 134 4.44 -2.43 21.94
C ALA A 134 5.27 -2.14 20.69
N GLY A 135 5.86 -3.16 20.06
CA GLY A 135 6.55 -3.02 18.77
C GLY A 135 5.62 -2.54 17.65
N TYR A 136 4.43 -3.12 17.53
CA TYR A 136 3.45 -2.74 16.52
C TYR A 136 2.86 -1.36 16.77
N ALA A 137 2.61 -0.97 18.03
CA ALA A 137 2.15 0.38 18.38
C ALA A 137 3.17 1.45 17.96
N ARG A 138 4.46 1.20 18.21
CA ARG A 138 5.55 2.08 17.75
C ARG A 138 5.64 2.16 16.23
N PHE A 139 5.44 1.04 15.53
CA PHE A 139 5.40 1.00 14.07
C PHE A 139 4.23 1.82 13.51
N LEU A 140 3.02 1.66 14.06
CA LEU A 140 1.84 2.44 13.66
C LEU A 140 2.05 3.94 13.88
N ARG A 141 2.67 4.32 15.01
CA ARG A 141 3.04 5.71 15.28
C ARG A 141 4.01 6.24 14.24
N ALA A 142 5.05 5.48 13.89
CA ALA A 142 6.00 5.86 12.85
C ALA A 142 5.32 6.06 11.49
N LEU A 143 4.43 5.15 11.10
CA LEU A 143 3.65 5.25 9.87
C LEU A 143 2.75 6.50 9.85
N ALA A 144 2.08 6.80 10.97
CA ALA A 144 1.25 7.99 11.11
C ALA A 144 2.08 9.28 11.00
N ILE A 145 3.28 9.32 11.61
CA ILE A 145 4.20 10.45 11.48
C ILE A 145 4.65 10.63 10.03
N ILE A 146 5.06 9.55 9.36
CA ILE A 146 5.49 9.59 7.95
C ILE A 146 4.36 10.13 7.07
N TYR A 147 3.13 9.64 7.25
CA TYR A 147 1.98 10.11 6.49
C TYR A 147 1.67 11.59 6.77
N ALA A 148 1.75 12.04 8.03
CA ALA A 148 1.54 13.44 8.39
C ALA A 148 2.60 14.34 7.74
N LEU A 149 3.88 13.96 7.78
CA LEU A 149 4.97 14.69 7.11
C LEU A 149 4.78 14.72 5.59
N ALA A 150 4.44 13.58 4.98
CA ALA A 150 4.16 13.50 3.55
C ALA A 150 2.99 14.42 3.13
N SER A 151 1.96 14.50 3.98
CA SER A 151 0.82 15.41 3.77
C SER A 151 1.24 16.88 3.82
N VAL A 152 2.08 17.27 4.78
CA VAL A 152 2.65 18.63 4.85
C VAL A 152 3.44 18.95 3.58
N LEU A 153 4.35 18.07 3.17
CA LEU A 153 5.13 18.26 1.94
C LEU A 153 4.22 18.36 0.71
N PHE A 154 3.16 17.56 0.64
CA PHE A 154 2.21 17.60 -0.47
C PHE A 154 1.43 18.93 -0.53
N TYR A 155 0.96 19.44 0.61
CA TYR A 155 0.22 20.70 0.69
C TYR A 155 1.12 21.91 0.41
N PHE A 156 2.33 21.93 0.95
CA PHE A 156 3.28 23.02 0.78
C PHE A 156 4.17 22.86 -0.47
N ARG A 157 3.94 21.86 -1.32
CA ARG A 157 4.80 21.55 -2.48
C ARG A 157 5.10 22.78 -3.34
N THR A 158 4.09 23.60 -3.63
CA THR A 158 4.24 24.77 -4.49
C THR A 158 5.13 25.83 -3.84
N PHE A 159 4.96 26.03 -2.52
CA PHE A 159 5.79 26.93 -1.73
C PHE A 159 7.24 26.42 -1.62
N ILE A 160 7.42 25.12 -1.35
CA ILE A 160 8.74 24.49 -1.24
C ILE A 160 9.49 24.61 -2.56
N HIS A 161 8.83 24.36 -3.70
CA HIS A 161 9.46 24.53 -5.01
C HIS A 161 9.82 25.99 -5.32
N ALA A 162 8.99 26.94 -4.91
CA ALA A 162 9.26 28.38 -5.11
C ALA A 162 10.42 28.91 -4.24
N HIS A 163 10.60 28.37 -3.03
CA HIS A 163 11.55 28.87 -2.05
C HIS A 163 12.67 27.88 -1.69
N PHE A 164 12.90 26.87 -2.53
CA PHE A 164 13.80 25.76 -2.23
C PHE A 164 15.21 26.22 -1.82
N SER A 165 15.78 27.18 -2.55
CA SER A 165 17.11 27.72 -2.26
C SER A 165 17.16 28.45 -0.92
N ALA A 166 16.18 29.30 -0.62
CA ALA A 166 16.10 30.04 0.63
C ALA A 166 15.91 29.11 1.84
N LEU A 167 15.06 28.08 1.70
CA LEU A 167 14.86 27.05 2.73
C LEU A 167 16.11 26.21 2.96
N GLY A 168 16.83 25.85 1.90
CA GLY A 168 18.08 25.09 2.00
C GLY A 168 19.17 25.87 2.73
N ILE A 169 19.35 27.16 2.39
CA ILE A 169 20.35 28.02 3.04
C ILE A 169 20.01 28.26 4.51
N THR A 170 18.74 28.53 4.83
CA THR A 170 18.31 28.70 6.23
C THR A 170 18.46 27.42 7.03
N ALA A 171 18.11 26.25 6.47
CA ALA A 171 18.33 24.98 7.13
C ALA A 171 19.82 24.71 7.40
N LEU A 172 20.70 24.98 6.42
CA LEU A 172 22.14 24.80 6.57
C LEU A 172 22.73 25.73 7.63
N ALA A 173 22.28 26.99 7.68
CA ALA A 173 22.72 27.97 8.65
C ALA A 173 22.24 27.65 10.08
N LEU A 174 21.00 27.16 10.22
CA LEU A 174 20.40 26.82 11.51
C LEU A 174 20.86 25.46 12.05
N TYR A 175 21.21 24.52 11.18
CA TYR A 175 21.62 23.17 11.56
C TYR A 175 22.70 23.14 12.66
N PRO A 176 23.86 23.82 12.53
CA PRO A 176 24.89 23.79 13.58
C PRO A 176 24.40 24.40 14.90
N ILE A 177 23.57 25.44 14.86
CA ILE A 177 23.02 26.08 16.06
C ILE A 177 22.11 25.12 16.82
N ILE A 178 21.22 24.45 16.09
CA ILE A 178 20.28 23.48 16.67
C ILE A 178 21.04 22.28 17.23
N VAL A 179 22.04 21.76 16.50
CA VAL A 179 22.86 20.63 16.95
C VAL A 179 23.55 20.97 18.27
N VAL A 180 24.16 22.15 18.39
CA VAL A 180 24.79 22.58 19.64
C VAL A 180 23.75 22.71 20.76
N LEU A 181 22.58 23.30 20.51
CA LEU A 181 21.55 23.46 21.54
C LEU A 181 20.91 22.15 22.03
N VAL A 182 20.93 21.09 21.21
CA VAL A 182 20.34 19.78 21.57
C VAL A 182 21.37 18.87 22.24
N LEU A 183 22.66 19.02 21.91
CA LEU A 183 23.75 18.20 22.44
C LEU A 183 24.50 18.84 23.63
N ALA A 184 24.30 20.13 23.89
CA ALA A 184 24.79 20.83 25.08
C ALA A 184 23.82 20.68 26.26
#